data_AF-A0A6N2CKT7-F1
#
_entry.id   AF-A0A6N2CKT7-F1
#
_cell.length_a   1.000
_cell.length_b   1.000
_cell.length_c   1.000
_cell.angle_alpha   90.00
_cell.angle_beta   90.00
_cell.angle_gamma   90.00
#
_symmetry.space_group_name_H-M   'P 1'
#
loop_
_entity.id
_entity.type
_entity.pdbx_description
1 polymer ?
#
loop_
_entity_poly.entity_id
_entity_poly.type
_entity_poly.pdbx_seq_one_letter_code
_entity_poly.pdbx_strand_id
1 'polypeptide(L)'
;MAVLVSLKTPYPLIRSLLYNPEIMDVDKVQTKLQENQSEAAFEKLLERCTWLLAASFLLSSILNYFLARWIVVSPSGTEAFNSEVSKMMVWSWPVIVIPSMAIMMVALMQLLKGIKAMTGLELEDVLNGAPAKE
;
A
#
# COMPACT_ATOMS: atom_id res chain seq x y z
N MET A 1 -3.51 15.83 11.16
CA MET A 1 -4.99 15.81 11.22
C MET A 1 -5.64 14.95 10.12
N ALA A 2 -5.05 14.81 8.92
CA ALA A 2 -5.56 13.90 7.88
C ALA A 2 -5.58 12.40 8.27
N VAL A 3 -4.66 11.94 9.11
CA VAL A 3 -4.57 10.54 9.56
C VAL A 3 -5.76 10.13 10.45
N LEU A 4 -6.27 11.03 11.28
CA LEU A 4 -7.38 10.74 12.21
C LEU A 4 -8.75 10.79 11.51
N VAL A 5 -8.88 11.52 10.40
CA VAL A 5 -10.11 11.51 9.59
C VAL A 5 -10.16 10.27 8.67
N SER A 6 -9.00 9.76 8.24
CA SER A 6 -8.88 8.53 7.45
C SER A 6 -9.23 7.25 8.23
N LEU A 7 -9.11 7.29 9.57
CA LEU A 7 -9.57 6.20 10.46
C LEU A 7 -11.09 5.98 10.46
N LYS A 8 -11.88 6.90 9.88
CA LYS A 8 -13.34 6.81 9.80
C LYS A 8 -13.85 6.31 8.46
N THR A 9 -12.96 5.91 7.55
CA THR A 9 -13.33 5.31 6.28
C THR A 9 -13.24 3.78 6.42
N PRO A 10 -14.37 3.07 6.56
CA PRO A 10 -14.40 1.60 6.62
C PRO A 10 -14.05 0.92 5.29
N TYR A 11 -13.44 1.65 4.34
CA TYR A 11 -13.06 1.12 3.04
C TYR A 11 -11.55 0.86 3.06
N PRO A 12 -11.12 -0.40 2.86
CA PRO A 12 -9.72 -0.78 2.97
C PRO A 12 -8.88 0.11 2.07
N LEU A 13 -7.78 0.68 2.57
CA LEU A 13 -6.86 1.55 1.81
C LEU A 13 -6.52 0.96 0.43
N ILE A 14 -6.38 -0.36 0.35
CA ILE A 14 -6.15 -1.09 -0.89
C ILE A 14 -7.32 -1.03 -1.87
N ARG A 15 -8.56 -1.03 -1.39
CA ARG A 15 -9.75 -0.84 -2.23
C ARG A 15 -9.72 0.55 -2.87
N SER A 16 -9.45 1.60 -2.09
CA SER A 16 -9.37 2.95 -2.68
C SER A 16 -8.16 3.13 -3.61
N LEU A 17 -7.07 2.41 -3.38
CA LEU A 17 -5.81 2.62 -4.09
C LEU A 17 -5.64 1.71 -5.31
N LEU A 18 -6.26 0.53 -5.32
CA LEU A 18 -6.18 -0.45 -6.42
C LEU A 18 -7.53 -0.74 -7.06
N TYR A 19 -8.63 -0.66 -6.29
CA TYR A 19 -10.00 -0.85 -6.77
C TYR A 19 -10.65 0.51 -7.09
N ASN A 20 -9.91 1.31 -7.87
CA ASN A 20 -10.34 2.60 -8.40
C ASN A 20 -10.54 2.43 -9.92
N PRO A 21 -11.63 2.92 -10.52
CA PRO A 21 -11.83 2.94 -11.98
C PRO A 21 -10.66 3.55 -12.78
N GLU A 22 -9.81 4.38 -12.17
CA GLU A 22 -8.59 4.90 -12.83
C GLU A 22 -7.48 3.86 -13.02
N ILE A 23 -7.52 2.74 -12.30
CA ILE A 23 -6.47 1.70 -12.29
C ILE A 23 -7.02 0.33 -12.66
N MET A 24 -8.29 0.06 -12.36
CA MET A 24 -8.92 -1.25 -12.54
C MET A 24 -10.36 -1.10 -13.04
N ASP A 25 -10.76 -1.96 -13.97
CA ASP A 25 -12.16 -2.07 -14.41
C ASP A 25 -13.01 -2.75 -13.32
N VAL A 26 -13.48 -1.93 -12.38
CA VAL A 26 -14.24 -2.36 -11.21
C VAL A 26 -15.51 -3.11 -11.63
N ASP A 27 -16.22 -2.63 -12.64
CA ASP A 27 -17.46 -3.25 -13.12
C ASP A 27 -17.22 -4.63 -13.74
N LYS A 28 -16.19 -4.77 -14.59
CA LYS A 28 -15.81 -6.06 -15.19
C LYS A 28 -15.34 -7.05 -14.12
N VAL A 29 -14.56 -6.60 -13.15
CA VAL A 29 -14.08 -7.45 -12.04
C VAL A 29 -15.24 -7.88 -11.14
N GLN A 30 -16.13 -6.96 -10.76
CA GLN A 30 -17.32 -7.26 -9.94
C GLN A 30 -18.22 -8.29 -10.65
N THR A 31 -18.49 -8.08 -11.94
CA THR A 31 -19.31 -9.00 -12.74
C THR A 31 -18.70 -10.41 -12.76
N LYS A 32 -17.39 -10.52 -13.00
CA LYS A 32 -16.69 -11.82 -12.99
C LYS A 32 -16.64 -12.47 -11.61
N LEU A 33 -16.51 -11.68 -10.55
CA LEU A 33 -16.56 -12.19 -9.17
C LEU A 33 -17.95 -12.75 -8.83
N GLN A 34 -19.02 -12.13 -9.32
CA GLN A 34 -20.40 -12.61 -9.17
C GLN A 34 -20.64 -13.90 -9.94
N GLU A 35 -20.22 -13.95 -11.21
CA GLU A 35 -20.31 -15.16 -12.06
C GLU A 35 -19.60 -16.35 -11.40
N ASN A 36 -18.45 -16.11 -10.76
CA ASN A 36 -17.65 -17.14 -10.10
C ASN A 36 -17.98 -17.32 -8.61
N GLN A 37 -19.04 -16.69 -8.09
CA GLN A 37 -19.45 -16.74 -6.67
C GLN A 37 -18.30 -16.47 -5.67
N SER A 38 -17.32 -15.65 -6.08
CA SER A 38 -16.05 -15.46 -5.38
C SER A 38 -15.92 -14.12 -4.68
N GLU A 39 -16.98 -13.30 -4.65
CA GLU A 39 -16.98 -11.97 -4.01
C GLU A 39 -16.52 -12.02 -2.55
N ALA A 40 -17.03 -12.96 -1.75
CA ALA A 40 -16.66 -13.09 -0.33
C ALA A 40 -15.19 -13.47 -0.13
N ALA A 41 -14.62 -14.27 -1.04
CA ALA A 41 -13.20 -14.63 -1.01
C ALA A 41 -12.33 -13.44 -1.42
N PHE A 42 -12.79 -12.63 -2.37
CA PHE A 42 -12.12 -11.43 -2.82
C PHE A 42 -12.08 -10.34 -1.74
N GLU A 43 -13.20 -10.08 -1.06
CA GLU A 43 -13.23 -9.14 0.06
C GLU A 43 -12.26 -9.56 1.18
N LYS A 44 -12.19 -10.85 1.53
CA LYS A 44 -11.19 -11.37 2.48
C LYS A 44 -9.75 -11.19 2.01
N LEU A 45 -9.50 -11.30 0.71
CA LEU A 45 -8.17 -11.04 0.15
C LEU A 45 -7.80 -9.57 0.27
N LEU A 46 -8.71 -8.65 -0.07
CA LEU A 46 -8.51 -7.21 0.07
C LEU A 46 -8.25 -6.84 1.54
N GLU A 47 -9.01 -7.41 2.48
CA GLU A 47 -8.82 -7.21 3.91
C GLU A 47 -7.43 -7.68 4.36
N ARG A 48 -7.00 -8.88 3.96
CA ARG A 48 -5.66 -9.41 4.26
C ARG A 48 -4.55 -8.52 3.72
N CYS A 49 -4.67 -8.07 2.47
CA CYS A 49 -3.67 -7.21 1.85
C CYS A 49 -3.65 -5.83 2.53
N THR A 50 -4.80 -5.32 2.98
CA THR A 50 -4.91 -4.07 3.75
C THR A 50 -4.21 -4.19 5.10
N TRP A 51 -4.40 -5.31 5.80
CA TRP A 51 -3.67 -5.59 7.04
C TRP A 51 -2.16 -5.67 6.82
N LEU A 52 -1.70 -6.28 5.71
CA LEU A 52 -0.28 -6.29 5.35
C LEU A 52 0.28 -4.88 5.10
N LEU A 53 -0.45 -4.03 4.38
CA LEU A 53 -0.04 -2.63 4.20
C LEU A 53 -0.04 -1.86 5.53
N ALA A 54 -1.06 -2.02 6.36
CA ALA A 54 -1.10 -1.39 7.68
C ALA A 54 0.09 -1.83 8.54
N ALA A 55 0.45 -3.11 8.51
CA ALA A 55 1.64 -3.63 9.17
C ALA A 55 2.94 -3.03 8.60
N SER A 56 3.02 -2.85 7.27
CA SER A 56 4.16 -2.17 6.61
C SER A 56 4.32 -0.72 7.07
N PHE A 57 3.22 0.03 7.12
CA PHE A 57 3.22 1.41 7.61
C PHE A 57 3.60 1.49 9.10
N LEU A 58 3.12 0.56 9.91
CA LEU A 58 3.47 0.49 11.32
C LEU A 58 4.96 0.17 11.50
N LEU A 59 5.45 -0.85 10.79
CA LEU A 59 6.87 -1.22 10.78
C LEU A 59 7.75 -0.05 10.34
N SER A 60 7.39 0.60 9.24
CA SER A 60 8.05 1.81 8.73
C SER A 60 8.10 2.92 9.78
N SER A 61 6.98 3.19 10.46
CA SER A 61 6.89 4.22 11.50
C SER A 61 7.77 3.88 12.71
N ILE A 62 7.80 2.61 13.13
CA ILE A 62 8.65 2.12 14.22
C ILE A 62 10.13 2.26 13.86
N LEU A 63 10.52 1.78 12.67
CA LEU A 63 11.89 1.90 12.16
C LEU A 63 12.31 3.36 12.08
N ASN A 64 11.46 4.22 11.53
CA ASN A 64 11.70 5.66 11.44
C ASN A 64 11.88 6.30 12.82
N TYR A 65 11.06 5.92 13.80
CA TYR A 65 11.17 6.42 15.17
C TYR A 65 12.52 6.04 15.81
N PHE A 66 12.93 4.78 15.72
CA PHE A 66 14.22 4.34 16.25
C PHE A 66 15.40 5.01 15.53
N LEU A 67 15.31 5.15 14.22
CA LEU A 67 16.37 5.75 13.39
C LEU A 67 16.51 7.25 13.68
N ALA A 68 15.40 7.97 13.82
CA ALA A 68 15.38 9.37 14.23
C ALA A 68 15.96 9.55 15.63
N ARG A 69 15.59 8.68 16.59
CA ARG A 69 16.10 8.75 17.96
C ARG A 69 17.60 8.48 18.05
N TRP A 70 18.16 7.69 17.14
CA TRP A 70 19.59 7.37 17.14
C TRP A 70 20.42 8.44 16.41
N ILE A 71 19.91 8.98 15.30
CA ILE A 71 20.68 9.89 14.44
C ILE A 71 20.51 11.35 14.85
N VAL A 72 19.32 11.76 15.30
CA VAL A 72 19.04 13.15 15.68
C VAL A 72 19.33 13.32 17.17
N VAL A 73 20.49 13.87 17.48
CA VAL A 73 20.97 14.12 18.84
C VAL A 73 21.15 15.61 19.11
N SER A 74 21.33 16.40 18.05
CA SER A 74 21.56 17.83 18.12
C SER A 74 20.25 18.64 18.20
N PRO A 75 20.24 19.80 18.88
CA PRO A 75 19.10 20.69 18.89
C PRO A 75 18.82 21.26 17.49
N SER A 76 17.53 21.36 17.16
CA SER A 76 17.04 21.89 15.89
C SER A 76 17.55 23.31 15.62
N GLY A 77 18.00 23.58 14.39
CA GLY A 77 18.50 24.90 13.97
C GLY A 77 20.03 25.06 14.01
N THR A 78 20.76 24.00 14.37
CA THR A 78 22.23 23.94 14.29
C THR A 78 22.70 23.32 12.97
N GLU A 79 23.92 23.64 12.51
CA GLU A 79 24.52 22.95 11.36
C GLU A 79 24.64 21.43 11.58
N ALA A 80 24.90 21.02 12.82
CA ALA A 80 24.95 19.61 13.22
C ALA A 80 23.62 18.90 12.99
N PHE A 81 22.49 19.53 13.34
CA PHE A 81 21.15 19.00 13.07
C PHE A 81 20.90 18.79 11.58
N ASN A 82 21.29 19.72 10.71
CA ASN A 82 21.13 19.55 9.26
C ASN A 82 21.95 18.36 8.74
N SER A 83 23.18 18.19 9.22
CA SER A 83 24.02 17.04 8.87
C SER A 83 23.43 15.71 9.36
N GLU A 84 22.86 15.68 10.57
CA GLU A 84 22.17 14.53 11.14
C GLU A 84 20.90 14.18 10.34
N VAL A 85 20.10 15.16 9.95
CA VAL A 85 18.90 14.95 9.11
C VAL A 85 19.28 14.38 7.74
N SER A 86 20.35 14.88 7.11
CA SER A 86 20.84 14.31 5.85
C SER A 86 21.30 12.86 6.01
N LYS A 87 22.03 12.54 7.09
CA LYS A 87 22.39 11.15 7.42
C LYS A 87 21.16 10.30 7.66
N MET A 88 20.17 10.83 8.39
CA MET A 88 18.90 10.14 8.67
C MET A 88 18.20 9.80 7.36
N MET A 89 18.12 10.72 6.40
CA MET A 89 17.50 10.45 5.10
C MET A 89 18.20 9.33 4.32
N VAL A 90 19.55 9.35 4.28
CA VAL A 90 20.34 8.32 3.60
C VAL A 90 20.16 6.95 4.26
N TRP A 91 20.08 6.87 5.58
CA TRP A 91 19.84 5.62 6.32
C TRP A 91 18.38 5.18 6.31
N SER A 92 17.45 6.13 6.32
CA SER A 92 16.01 5.88 6.18
C SER A 92 15.69 5.21 4.86
N TRP A 93 16.40 5.54 3.78
CA TRP A 93 16.14 4.92 2.48
C TRP A 93 16.29 3.38 2.50
N PRO A 94 17.46 2.78 2.82
CA PRO A 94 17.58 1.32 2.88
C PRO A 94 16.79 0.71 4.04
N VAL A 95 16.72 1.37 5.20
CA VAL A 95 16.10 0.78 6.39
C VAL A 95 14.57 0.81 6.33
N ILE A 96 13.96 1.82 5.69
CA ILE A 96 12.51 1.98 5.63
C ILE A 96 11.96 1.61 4.26
N VAL A 97 12.58 2.11 3.17
CA VAL A 97 12.04 1.94 1.82
C VAL A 97 12.14 0.49 1.38
N ILE A 98 13.27 -0.19 1.61
CA ILE A 98 13.43 -1.60 1.20
C ILE A 98 12.37 -2.51 1.84
N PRO A 99 12.20 -2.54 3.19
CA PRO A 99 11.18 -3.42 3.77
C PRO A 99 9.76 -2.99 3.43
N SER A 100 9.47 -1.68 3.34
CA SER A 100 8.12 -1.23 3.00
C SER A 100 7.75 -1.57 1.55
N MET A 101 8.68 -1.39 0.60
CA MET A 101 8.52 -1.82 -0.78
C MET A 101 8.42 -3.33 -0.91
N ALA A 102 9.18 -4.10 -0.15
CA ALA A 102 9.07 -5.57 -0.15
C ALA A 102 7.66 -6.01 0.25
N ILE A 103 7.10 -5.45 1.33
CA ILE A 103 5.73 -5.77 1.76
C ILE A 103 4.71 -5.32 0.73
N MET A 104 4.90 -4.14 0.12
CA MET A 104 4.02 -3.64 -0.94
C MET A 104 4.03 -4.56 -2.16
N MET A 105 5.20 -5.02 -2.60
CA MET A 105 5.35 -5.98 -3.69
C MET A 105 4.66 -7.31 -3.35
N VAL A 106 4.82 -7.82 -2.13
CA VAL A 106 4.13 -9.04 -1.68
C VAL A 106 2.61 -8.86 -1.68
N ALA A 107 2.11 -7.74 -1.15
CA ALA A 107 0.67 -7.45 -1.13
C ALA A 107 0.11 -7.36 -2.56
N LEU A 108 0.81 -6.69 -3.46
CA LEU A 108 0.45 -6.57 -4.86
C LEU A 108 0.44 -7.95 -5.54
N MET A 109 1.50 -8.75 -5.40
CA MET A 109 1.56 -10.10 -5.97
C MET A 109 0.44 -11.02 -5.44
N GLN A 110 0.09 -10.94 -4.14
CA GLN A 110 -1.01 -11.72 -3.58
C GLN A 110 -2.36 -11.26 -4.13
N LEU A 111 -2.57 -9.96 -4.25
CA LEU A 111 -3.79 -9.38 -4.80
C LEU A 111 -3.99 -9.82 -6.25
N LEU A 112 -2.94 -9.71 -7.08
CA LEU A 112 -2.97 -10.09 -8.49
C LEU A 112 -3.21 -11.59 -8.69
N LYS A 113 -2.50 -12.43 -7.93
CA LYS A 113 -2.71 -13.89 -7.96
C LYS A 113 -4.13 -14.25 -7.54
N GLY A 114 -4.65 -13.58 -6.52
CA GLY A 114 -6.00 -13.84 -6.03
C GLY A 114 -7.08 -13.37 -7.00
N ILE A 115 -6.93 -12.19 -7.63
CA ILE A 115 -7.83 -11.74 -8.71
C ILE A 115 -7.84 -12.77 -9.82
N LYS A 116 -6.67 -13.13 -10.36
CA LYS A 116 -6.57 -14.13 -11.44
C LYS A 116 -7.21 -15.47 -11.07
N ALA A 117 -6.99 -15.95 -9.84
CA ALA A 117 -7.58 -17.21 -9.38
C ALA A 117 -9.11 -17.15 -9.19
N MET A 118 -9.67 -15.99 -8.82
CA MET A 118 -11.09 -15.82 -8.52
C MET A 118 -11.93 -15.33 -9.71
N THR A 119 -11.35 -14.56 -10.63
CA THR A 119 -12.05 -14.03 -11.81
C THR A 119 -11.67 -14.74 -13.10
N GLY A 120 -10.52 -15.44 -13.12
CA GLY A 120 -9.94 -15.99 -14.33
C GLY A 120 -9.39 -14.94 -15.30
N LEU A 121 -9.44 -13.65 -14.94
CA LEU A 121 -8.95 -12.57 -15.77
C LEU A 121 -7.42 -12.51 -15.69
N GLU A 122 -6.79 -12.32 -16.86
CA GLU A 122 -5.39 -11.92 -16.90
C GLU A 122 -5.22 -10.52 -16.33
N LEU A 123 -4.02 -10.26 -15.83
CA LEU A 123 -3.69 -9.01 -15.16
C LEU A 123 -3.87 -7.79 -16.07
N GLU A 124 -3.53 -7.99 -17.34
CA GLU A 124 -3.70 -7.02 -18.42
C GLU A 124 -5.18 -6.70 -18.64
N ASP A 125 -6.07 -7.69 -18.62
CA ASP A 125 -7.52 -7.48 -18.78
C ASP A 125 -8.19 -6.71 -17.65
N VAL A 126 -7.58 -6.77 -16.46
CA VAL A 126 -8.05 -6.09 -15.25
C VAL A 126 -7.54 -4.65 -15.20
N LEU A 127 -6.29 -4.42 -15.64
CA LEU A 127 -5.65 -3.10 -15.63
C LEU A 127 -5.93 -2.27 -16.91
N ASN A 128 -6.18 -2.91 -18.06
CA ASN A 128 -6.42 -2.23 -19.34
C ASN A 128 -7.82 -1.60 -19.47
N GLY A 129 -8.72 -1.80 -18.51
CA GLY A 129 -10.04 -1.19 -18.54
C GLY A 129 -10.12 0.17 -17.84
N ALA A 130 -9.00 0.77 -17.42
CA ALA A 130 -8.97 2.21 -17.19
C ALA A 130 -9.19 2.89 -18.56
N PRO A 131 -10.34 3.54 -18.81
CA PRO A 131 -10.56 4.19 -20.09
C PRO A 131 -9.42 5.21 -20.28
N ALA A 132 -8.70 5.08 -21.39
CA ALA A 132 -7.79 6.11 -21.83
C ALA A 132 -8.58 7.43 -21.79
N LYS A 133 -8.21 8.34 -20.89
CA LYS A 133 -8.77 9.68 -20.83
C LYS A 133 -8.62 10.29 -22.23
N GLU A 134 -9.72 10.39 -22.95
CA GLU A 134 -9.86 11.22 -24.15
C GLU A 134 -9.77 12.70 -23.77
#